data_AF-A0A1F3BCL3-F1
#
_entry.id   AF-A0A1F3BCL3-F1
#
_cell.length_a   1.000
_cell.length_b   1.000
_cell.length_c   1.000
_cell.angle_alpha   90.00
_cell.angle_beta   90.00
_cell.angle_gamma   90.00
#
_symmetry.space_group_name_H-M   'P 1'
#
loop_
_entity.id
_entity.type
_entity.pdbx_description
1 polymer ?
#
loop_
_entity_poly.entity_id
_entity_poly.type
_entity_poly.pdbx_seq_one_letter_code
_entity_poly.pdbx_strand_id
1 'polypeptide(L)'
;MRCSKSRRLIPKYIDSELGDTQAQELRNHISVCAACAQEEAQAKAMLDLLDRWPVVQPVLGYEALLSRMEHSDERVRGQASRHMSFPRRREPSEDMSFPRRRESRSFGVPSWAAAALATISIGAGMIAGMVTQPETPVEVPSEQQVSTAIGLGSFDDVLGASLLYGVAETANAEEGESL
;
A
#
# COMPACT_ATOMS: atom_id res chain seq x y z
N MET A 1 3.96 31.00 -2.26
CA MET A 1 3.86 29.58 -2.71
C MET A 1 2.40 29.25 -3.06
N ARG A 2 2.15 28.31 -3.97
CA ARG A 2 0.79 27.82 -4.31
C ARG A 2 0.37 26.67 -3.38
N CYS A 3 -0.89 26.61 -2.95
CA CYS A 3 -1.40 25.60 -2.01
C CYS A 3 -1.13 24.15 -2.46
N SER A 4 -1.24 23.86 -3.76
CA SER A 4 -0.96 22.53 -4.31
C SER A 4 0.50 22.09 -4.11
N LYS A 5 1.45 23.03 -4.13
CA LYS A 5 2.86 22.76 -3.84
C LYS A 5 3.03 22.57 -2.33
N SER A 6 2.45 23.45 -1.53
CA SER A 6 2.48 23.38 -0.06
C SER A 6 2.00 22.02 0.45
N ARG A 7 0.85 21.54 -0.05
CA ARG A 7 0.25 20.26 0.35
C ARG A 7 1.15 19.05 0.09
N ARG A 8 1.97 19.09 -0.96
CA ARG A 8 2.98 18.04 -1.25
C ARG A 8 4.21 18.12 -0.34
N LEU A 9 4.47 19.28 0.26
CA LEU A 9 5.61 19.51 1.16
C LEU A 9 5.26 19.25 2.63
N ILE A 10 3.98 19.28 3.02
CA ILE A 10 3.55 19.07 4.42
C ILE A 10 4.06 17.75 5.01
N PRO A 11 3.93 16.57 4.37
CA PRO A 11 4.43 15.31 4.95
C PRO A 11 5.93 15.37 5.23
N LYS A 12 6.71 15.77 4.21
CA LYS A 12 8.17 15.93 4.32
C LYS A 12 8.60 16.96 5.36
N TYR A 13 7.77 18.00 5.57
CA TYR A 13 8.03 19.01 6.59
C TYR A 13 7.85 18.45 8.00
N ILE A 14 6.83 17.61 8.19
CA ILE A 14 6.57 16.94 9.46
C ILE A 14 7.67 15.91 9.77
N ASP A 15 8.13 15.18 8.76
CA ASP A 15 9.23 14.21 8.87
C ASP A 15 10.63 14.88 8.96
N SER A 16 10.69 16.22 9.00
CA SER A 16 11.93 17.00 9.03
C SER A 16 12.89 16.74 7.86
N GLU A 17 12.36 16.29 6.72
CA GLU A 17 13.12 16.03 5.49
C GLU A 17 13.27 17.26 4.58
N LEU A 18 12.58 18.35 4.88
CA LEU A 18 12.71 19.61 4.13
C LEU A 18 13.99 20.36 4.56
N GLY A 19 14.75 20.85 3.58
CA GLY A 19 15.83 21.80 3.84
C GLY A 19 15.30 23.14 4.38
N ASP A 20 16.14 23.87 5.12
CA ASP A 20 15.77 25.08 5.88
C ASP A 20 15.01 26.13 5.04
N THR A 21 15.48 26.39 3.83
CA THR A 21 14.85 27.38 2.93
C THR A 21 13.42 26.99 2.58
N GLN A 22 13.18 25.72 2.22
CA GLN A 22 11.85 25.25 1.86
C GLN A 22 10.94 25.20 3.10
N ALA A 23 11.50 24.79 4.25
CA ALA A 23 10.76 24.75 5.51
C ALA A 23 10.29 26.17 5.89
N GLN A 24 11.15 27.18 5.69
CA GLN A 24 10.78 28.57 5.94
C GLN A 24 9.71 29.09 4.97
N GLU A 25 9.83 28.80 3.67
CA GLU A 25 8.81 29.16 2.68
C GLU A 25 7.45 28.53 3.01
N LEU A 26 7.44 27.28 3.49
CA LEU A 26 6.23 26.58 3.90
C LEU A 26 5.62 27.16 5.16
N ARG A 27 6.42 27.43 6.19
CA ARG A 27 5.96 28.13 7.42
C ARG A 27 5.33 29.48 7.10
N ASN A 28 5.98 30.28 6.25
CA ASN A 28 5.46 31.57 5.81
C ASN A 28 4.14 31.46 5.03
N HIS A 29 3.91 30.35 4.33
CA HIS A 29 2.67 30.13 3.61
C HIS A 29 1.54 29.65 4.54
N ILE A 30 1.85 28.71 5.44
CA ILE A 30 0.90 28.17 6.40
C ILE A 30 0.37 29.26 7.33
N SER A 31 1.21 30.23 7.74
CA SER A 31 0.78 31.34 8.58
C SER A 31 -0.26 32.26 7.92
N VAL A 32 -0.37 32.24 6.59
CA VAL A 32 -1.30 33.08 5.82
C VAL A 32 -2.49 32.27 5.28
N CYS A 33 -2.31 30.98 4.99
CA CYS A 33 -3.33 30.13 4.37
C CYS A 33 -3.97 29.17 5.39
N ALA A 34 -5.20 29.50 5.82
CA ALA A 34 -5.95 28.69 6.78
C ALA A 34 -6.18 27.23 6.33
N ALA A 35 -6.40 26.99 5.03
CA ALA A 35 -6.58 25.63 4.50
C ALA A 35 -5.33 24.77 4.68
N CYS A 36 -4.14 25.30 4.36
CA CYS A 36 -2.89 24.57 4.55
C CYS A 36 -2.53 24.40 6.04
N ALA A 37 -2.90 25.37 6.89
CA ALA A 37 -2.75 25.24 8.34
C ALA A 37 -3.62 24.11 8.91
N GLN A 38 -4.86 23.99 8.44
CA GLN A 38 -5.74 22.89 8.83
C GLN A 38 -5.19 21.53 8.37
N GLU A 39 -4.67 21.43 7.14
CA GLU A 39 -4.04 20.20 6.65
C GLU A 39 -2.81 19.79 7.48
N GLU A 40 -1.96 20.75 7.86
CA GLU A 40 -0.82 20.49 8.75
C GLU A 40 -1.28 19.99 10.13
N ALA A 41 -2.28 20.66 10.72
CA ALA A 41 -2.82 20.29 12.03
C ALA A 41 -3.44 18.88 12.02
N GLN A 42 -4.16 18.51 10.95
CA GLN A 42 -4.74 17.17 10.79
C GLN A 42 -3.65 16.10 10.67
N ALA A 43 -2.61 16.35 9.87
CA ALA A 43 -1.50 15.42 9.72
C ALA A 43 -0.76 15.21 11.05
N LYS A 44 -0.51 16.28 11.81
CA LYS A 44 0.09 16.20 13.15
C LYS A 44 -0.80 15.47 14.16
N ALA A 45 -2.10 15.72 14.15
CA ALA A 45 -3.05 15.02 15.02
C ALA A 45 -3.06 13.51 14.75
N MET A 46 -2.97 13.08 13.48
CA MET A 46 -2.87 11.67 13.13
C MET A 46 -1.59 11.02 13.66
N LEU A 47 -0.45 11.73 13.60
CA LEU A 47 0.80 11.23 14.16
C LEU A 47 0.77 11.15 15.69
N ASP A 48 0.18 12.15 16.35
CA ASP A 48 -0.02 12.13 17.81
C ASP A 48 -0.90 10.96 18.25
N LEU A 49 -1.91 10.57 17.46
CA LEU A 49 -2.68 9.35 17.69
C LEU A 49 -1.84 8.07 17.54
N LEU A 50 -0.96 8.02 16.53
CA LEU A 50 -0.07 6.87 16.31
C LEU A 50 0.99 6.76 17.41
N ASP A 51 1.50 7.88 17.92
CA ASP A 51 2.51 7.93 18.98
C ASP A 51 1.94 7.44 20.33
N ARG A 52 0.64 7.66 20.56
CA ARG A 52 -0.08 7.15 21.73
C ARG A 52 -0.48 5.68 21.61
N TRP A 53 -0.31 5.08 20.44
CA TRP A 53 -0.65 3.68 20.26
C TRP A 53 0.24 2.82 21.15
N PRO A 54 -0.32 1.89 21.95
CA PRO A 54 0.49 1.06 22.84
C PRO A 54 1.52 0.30 22.02
N VAL A 55 2.78 0.36 22.45
CA VAL A 55 3.86 -0.41 21.84
C VAL A 55 3.54 -1.88 22.04
N VAL A 56 3.08 -2.53 20.97
CA VAL A 56 2.82 -3.97 20.97
C VAL A 56 4.18 -4.66 20.94
N GLN A 57 4.59 -5.24 22.07
CA GLN A 57 5.72 -6.16 22.06
C GLN A 57 5.32 -7.41 21.26
N PRO A 58 6.08 -7.81 20.23
CA PRO A 58 5.79 -9.03 19.49
C PRO A 58 5.84 -10.22 20.45
N VAL A 59 4.76 -11.01 20.49
CA VAL A 59 4.50 -11.96 21.58
C VAL A 59 5.55 -13.06 21.68
N LEU A 60 6.19 -13.51 20.59
CA LEU A 60 7.24 -14.54 20.64
C LEU A 60 8.20 -14.45 19.44
N GLY A 61 9.49 -14.69 19.70
CA GLY A 61 10.47 -15.11 18.69
C GLY A 61 11.03 -14.03 17.76
N TYR A 62 10.94 -12.74 18.09
CA TYR A 62 11.56 -11.68 17.27
C TYR A 62 13.05 -11.95 17.03
N GLU A 63 13.77 -12.38 18.08
CA GLU A 63 15.17 -12.79 17.98
C GLU A 63 15.40 -13.99 17.04
N ALA A 64 14.47 -14.96 17.03
CA ALA A 64 14.54 -16.10 16.12
C ALA A 64 14.28 -15.67 14.67
N LEU A 65 13.40 -14.68 14.46
CA LEU A 65 13.12 -14.10 13.15
C LEU A 65 14.30 -13.26 12.65
N LEU A 66 14.91 -12.44 13.52
CA LEU A 66 16.13 -11.70 13.22
C LEU A 66 17.29 -12.63 12.89
N SER A 67 17.53 -13.66 13.71
CA SER A 67 18.57 -14.66 13.47
C SER A 67 18.38 -15.37 12.12
N ARG A 68 17.12 -15.62 11.72
CA ARG A 68 16.78 -16.20 10.42
C ARG A 68 17.07 -15.23 9.27
N MET A 69 16.82 -13.94 9.44
CA MET A 69 17.12 -12.92 8.42
C MET A 69 18.63 -12.77 8.23
N GLU A 70 19.40 -12.67 9.30
CA GLU A 70 20.88 -12.60 9.24
C GLU A 70 21.49 -13.82 8.53
N HIS A 71 20.98 -15.03 8.85
CA HIS A 71 21.40 -16.25 8.14
C HIS A 71 21.02 -16.25 6.66
N SER A 72 19.90 -15.62 6.29
CA SER A 72 19.45 -15.55 4.90
C SER A 72 20.35 -14.63 4.07
N ASP A 73 20.77 -13.50 4.64
CA ASP A 73 21.70 -12.56 3.99
C ASP A 73 23.07 -13.20 3.73
N GLU A 74 23.58 -13.97 4.69
CA GLU A 74 24.85 -14.68 4.54
C GLU A 74 24.78 -15.74 3.43
N ARG A 75 23.64 -16.45 3.32
CA ARG A 75 23.39 -17.39 2.23
C ARG A 75 23.32 -16.67 0.88
N VAL A 76 22.64 -15.52 0.79
CA VAL A 76 22.55 -14.75 -0.46
C VAL A 76 23.93 -14.22 -0.89
N ARG A 77 24.74 -13.70 0.04
CA ARG A 77 26.13 -13.27 -0.25
C ARG A 77 27.02 -14.44 -0.66
N GLY A 78 26.93 -15.57 0.05
CA GLY A 78 27.69 -16.77 -0.28
C GLY A 78 27.30 -17.37 -1.64
N GLN A 79 26.01 -17.30 -2.01
CA GLN A 79 25.51 -17.81 -3.29
C GLN A 79 25.84 -16.88 -4.46
N ALA A 80 25.77 -15.55 -4.25
CA ALA A 80 26.23 -14.56 -5.23
C ALA A 80 27.72 -14.74 -5.55
N SER A 81 28.52 -15.09 -4.55
CA SER A 81 29.97 -15.36 -4.70
C SER A 81 30.25 -16.64 -5.49
N ARG A 82 29.37 -17.64 -5.43
CA ARG A 82 29.53 -18.93 -6.15
C ARG A 82 28.94 -18.94 -7.55
N HIS A 83 27.98 -18.06 -7.85
CA HIS A 83 27.27 -18.06 -9.13
C HIS A 83 27.65 -16.88 -10.06
N MET A 84 28.49 -15.93 -9.61
CA MET A 84 29.07 -14.89 -10.47
C MET A 84 30.43 -15.27 -11.05
N SER A 85 30.62 -16.53 -11.42
CA SER A 85 31.34 -16.80 -12.66
C SER A 85 30.46 -16.28 -13.80
N PHE A 86 30.40 -14.96 -13.97
CA PHE A 86 29.98 -14.37 -15.22
C PHE A 86 30.77 -15.10 -16.30
N PRO A 87 30.13 -15.72 -17.30
CA PRO A 87 30.87 -16.24 -18.43
C PRO A 87 31.73 -15.09 -18.91
N ARG A 88 33.06 -15.25 -18.80
CA ARG A 88 34.05 -14.27 -19.26
C ARG A 88 33.54 -13.80 -20.60
N ARG A 89 33.19 -12.51 -20.66
CA ARG A 89 32.72 -11.84 -21.87
C ARG A 89 33.62 -12.33 -22.99
N ARG A 90 33.09 -13.26 -23.81
CA ARG A 90 33.79 -13.78 -24.98
C ARG A 90 34.13 -12.53 -25.76
N GLU A 91 35.43 -12.27 -25.93
CA GLU A 91 35.85 -11.07 -26.65
C GLU A 91 35.05 -11.02 -27.95
N PRO A 92 34.46 -9.85 -28.27
CA PRO A 92 33.66 -9.72 -29.46
C PRO A 92 34.56 -10.04 -30.65
N SER A 93 34.42 -11.25 -31.19
CA SER A 93 34.98 -11.59 -32.49
C SER A 93 34.42 -10.58 -33.48
N GLU A 94 35.31 -9.81 -34.11
CA GLU A 94 35.03 -8.65 -34.95
C GLU A 94 34.20 -8.94 -36.21
N ASP A 95 33.73 -10.16 -36.42
CA ASP A 95 32.95 -10.54 -37.59
C ASP A 95 31.56 -11.06 -37.22
N MET A 96 30.66 -10.14 -36.86
CA MET A 96 29.24 -10.35 -37.16
C MET A 96 28.65 -9.07 -37.75
N SER A 97 28.75 -9.03 -39.08
CA SER A 97 27.94 -8.17 -39.94
C SER A 97 26.46 -8.49 -39.72
N PHE A 98 25.81 -7.78 -38.80
CA PHE A 98 24.36 -7.86 -38.65
C PHE A 98 23.71 -7.24 -39.90
N PRO A 99 22.85 -7.97 -40.62
CA PRO A 99 22.07 -7.38 -41.70
C PRO A 99 21.18 -6.29 -41.11
N ARG A 100 21.38 -5.05 -41.57
CA ARG A 100 20.47 -3.93 -41.32
C ARG A 100 19.07 -4.33 -41.79
N ARG A 101 18.23 -4.79 -40.87
CA ARG A 101 16.81 -5.05 -41.14
C ARG A 101 16.12 -3.71 -41.30
N ARG A 102 16.00 -3.35 -42.57
CA ARG A 102 15.28 -2.23 -43.15
C ARG A 102 13.90 -2.07 -42.53
N GLU A 103 13.59 -0.81 -42.24
CA GLU A 103 12.31 -0.26 -41.81
C GLU A 103 11.10 -0.96 -42.42
N SER A 104 10.14 -1.33 -41.57
CA SER A 104 8.73 -1.25 -41.97
C SER A 104 8.07 -0.20 -41.10
N ARG A 105 7.76 0.92 -41.74
CA ARG A 105 6.86 1.96 -41.25
C ARG A 105 5.50 1.31 -40.99
N SER A 106 5.20 0.96 -39.74
CA SER A 106 3.82 0.73 -39.32
C SER A 106 3.23 2.08 -38.92
N PHE A 107 2.13 2.40 -39.59
CA PHE A 107 1.36 3.63 -39.44
C PHE A 107 0.99 3.87 -37.98
N GLY A 108 1.25 5.10 -37.53
CA GLY A 108 0.95 5.54 -36.18
C GLY A 108 -0.54 5.54 -35.90
N VAL A 109 -0.94 4.71 -34.94
CA VAL A 109 -2.13 4.98 -34.12
C VAL A 109 -1.58 5.53 -32.81
N PRO A 110 -1.81 6.82 -32.49
CA PRO A 110 -1.19 7.42 -31.33
C PRO A 110 -1.85 6.88 -30.05
N SER A 111 -1.02 6.39 -29.12
CA SER A 111 -1.41 5.64 -27.91
C SER A 111 -2.27 6.40 -26.89
N TRP A 112 -2.53 7.69 -27.11
CA TRP A 112 -3.37 8.50 -26.22
C TRP A 112 -4.88 8.28 -26.43
N ALA A 113 -5.29 7.68 -27.56
CA ALA A 113 -6.71 7.48 -27.86
C ALA A 113 -7.37 6.34 -27.06
N ALA A 114 -6.60 5.36 -26.57
CA ALA A 114 -7.17 4.23 -25.82
C ALA A 114 -7.45 4.55 -24.33
N ALA A 115 -6.76 5.53 -23.74
CA ALA A 115 -6.94 5.87 -22.33
C ALA A 115 -8.14 6.80 -22.05
N ALA A 116 -8.67 7.48 -23.06
CA ALA A 116 -9.74 8.46 -22.88
C ALA A 116 -11.14 7.84 -22.72
N LEU A 117 -11.36 6.60 -23.15
CA LEU A 117 -12.68 5.97 -23.10
C LEU A 117 -12.99 5.27 -21.76
N ALA A 118 -11.99 5.07 -20.88
CA ALA A 118 -12.19 4.41 -19.58
C ALA A 118 -12.50 5.38 -18.42
N THR A 119 -12.27 6.69 -18.58
CA THR A 119 -12.48 7.68 -17.49
C THR A 119 -13.87 8.31 -17.46
N ILE A 120 -14.64 8.21 -18.55
CA ILE A 120 -15.97 8.86 -18.65
C ILE A 120 -17.03 8.13 -17.80
N SER A 121 -16.87 6.85 -17.49
CA SER A 121 -17.87 6.07 -16.72
C SER A 121 -17.82 6.30 -15.19
N ILE A 122 -16.69 6.76 -14.63
CA ILE A 122 -16.56 6.95 -13.17
C ILE A 122 -17.03 8.36 -12.74
N GLY A 123 -16.99 9.35 -13.64
CA GLY A 123 -17.33 10.75 -13.31
C GLY A 123 -18.82 11.03 -13.09
N ALA A 124 -19.72 10.24 -13.69
CA ALA A 124 -21.17 10.50 -13.62
C ALA A 124 -21.83 10.04 -12.29
N GLY A 125 -21.19 9.16 -11.52
CA GLY A 125 -21.77 8.64 -10.27
C GLY A 125 -21.64 9.56 -9.06
N MET A 126 -20.66 10.47 -9.05
CA MET A 126 -20.38 11.29 -7.85
C MET A 126 -21.13 12.63 -7.80
N ILE A 127 -21.67 13.12 -8.93
CA ILE A 127 -22.35 14.42 -8.95
C ILE A 127 -23.81 14.32 -8.44
N ALA A 128 -24.44 13.15 -8.52
CA ALA A 128 -25.81 12.96 -8.06
C ALA A 128 -25.95 12.82 -6.52
N GLY A 129 -24.86 12.60 -5.79
CA GLY A 129 -24.91 12.32 -4.34
C GLY A 129 -24.86 13.52 -3.40
N MET A 130 -24.59 14.73 -3.89
CA MET A 130 -24.34 15.90 -3.02
C MET A 130 -25.49 16.92 -2.92
N VAL A 131 -26.64 16.70 -3.58
CA VAL A 131 -27.64 17.79 -3.73
C VAL A 131 -28.91 17.65 -2.89
N THR A 132 -29.19 16.53 -2.21
CA THR A 132 -30.40 16.46 -1.37
C THR A 132 -30.24 15.57 -0.14
N GLN A 133 -29.70 16.12 0.95
CA GLN A 133 -30.12 15.67 2.28
C GLN A 133 -30.91 16.81 2.94
N PRO A 134 -32.25 16.72 3.01
CA PRO A 134 -33.02 17.60 3.87
C PRO A 134 -32.61 17.31 5.32
N GLU A 135 -32.38 18.36 6.10
CA GLU A 135 -32.06 18.28 7.51
C GLU A 135 -33.24 17.64 8.26
N THR A 136 -33.19 16.31 8.42
CA THR A 136 -34.06 15.63 9.37
C THR A 136 -33.51 15.88 10.78
N PRO A 137 -34.35 16.31 11.74
CA PRO A 137 -33.93 16.49 13.12
C PRO A 137 -33.32 15.19 13.64
N VAL A 138 -32.13 15.31 14.23
CA VAL A 138 -31.37 14.21 14.82
C VAL A 138 -32.17 13.68 16.01
N GLU A 139 -32.96 12.64 15.76
CA GLU A 139 -33.57 11.82 16.79
C GLU A 139 -32.44 11.01 17.43
N VAL A 140 -32.14 11.30 18.68
CA VAL A 140 -31.09 10.61 19.44
C VAL A 140 -31.54 9.16 19.58
N PRO A 141 -30.84 8.18 18.95
CA PRO A 141 -31.25 6.79 19.05
C PRO A 141 -31.12 6.36 20.50
N SER A 142 -32.23 5.90 21.08
CA SER A 142 -32.25 5.28 22.40
C SER A 142 -31.19 4.17 22.48
N GLU A 143 -30.49 4.04 23.61
CA GLU A 143 -29.37 3.11 23.81
C GLU A 143 -29.67 1.66 23.38
N GLN A 144 -30.93 1.24 23.39
CA GLN A 144 -31.34 -0.10 22.93
C GLN A 144 -31.18 -0.35 21.42
N GLN A 145 -31.17 0.68 20.57
CA GLN A 145 -31.08 0.47 19.11
C GLN A 145 -29.64 0.35 18.60
N VAL A 146 -28.66 0.86 19.35
CA VAL A 146 -27.24 0.76 19.00
C VAL A 146 -26.74 -0.69 19.13
N SER A 147 -27.30 -1.48 20.05
CA SER A 147 -26.95 -2.88 20.26
C SER A 147 -27.41 -3.80 19.12
N THR A 148 -28.44 -3.43 18.38
CA THR A 148 -29.00 -4.25 17.28
C THR A 148 -28.45 -3.91 15.89
N ALA A 149 -27.96 -2.69 15.67
CA ALA A 149 -27.41 -2.28 14.37
C ALA A 149 -25.96 -2.71 14.17
N ILE A 150 -25.19 -2.82 15.26
CA ILE A 150 -23.90 -3.50 15.24
C ILE A 150 -24.22 -4.99 15.41
N GLY A 151 -24.37 -5.70 14.28
CA GLY A 151 -24.59 -7.15 14.25
C GLY A 151 -23.41 -7.93 14.82
N LEU A 152 -23.12 -7.74 16.12
CA LEU A 152 -22.34 -8.66 16.94
C LEU A 152 -23.29 -9.79 17.31
N GLY A 153 -23.60 -10.62 16.32
CA GLY A 153 -24.01 -11.99 16.59
C GLY A 153 -23.00 -12.61 17.55
N SER A 154 -23.51 -13.29 18.55
CA SER A 154 -22.76 -14.00 19.58
C SER A 154 -21.47 -14.61 19.03
N PHE A 155 -20.33 -14.18 19.57
CA PHE A 155 -19.00 -14.69 19.18
C PHE A 155 -18.84 -16.20 19.44
N ASP A 156 -19.77 -16.82 20.17
CA ASP A 156 -19.74 -18.26 20.49
C ASP A 156 -19.99 -19.15 19.25
N ASP A 157 -20.67 -18.68 18.20
CA ASP A 157 -20.93 -19.49 17.00
C ASP A 157 -19.76 -19.53 16.01
N VAL A 158 -18.86 -18.54 16.02
CA VAL A 158 -17.75 -18.45 15.05
C VAL A 158 -16.57 -19.36 15.44
N LEU A 159 -16.37 -19.61 16.73
CA LEU A 159 -15.32 -20.55 17.18
C LEU A 159 -15.70 -22.03 16.97
N GLY A 160 -16.99 -22.35 16.85
CA GLY A 160 -17.45 -23.71 16.52
C GLY A 160 -17.18 -24.11 15.07
N ALA A 161 -17.19 -23.16 14.13
CA ALA A 161 -17.05 -23.47 12.70
C ALA A 161 -15.59 -23.69 12.25
N SER A 162 -14.60 -23.10 12.93
CA SER A 162 -13.19 -23.23 12.53
C SER A 162 -12.53 -24.54 12.98
N LEU A 163 -13.08 -25.27 13.96
CA LEU A 163 -12.52 -26.56 14.38
C LEU A 163 -12.97 -27.76 13.52
N LEU A 164 -14.05 -27.63 12.75
CA LEU A 164 -14.51 -28.72 11.88
C LEU A 164 -13.79 -28.80 10.53
N TYR A 165 -13.12 -27.73 10.08
CA TYR A 165 -12.36 -27.74 8.83
C TYR A 165 -10.91 -28.26 8.97
N GLY A 166 -10.43 -28.52 10.19
CA GLY A 166 -9.04 -28.92 10.44
C GLY A 166 -8.79 -30.43 10.58
N VAL A 167 -9.82 -31.28 10.62
CA VAL A 167 -9.67 -32.73 10.93
C VAL A 167 -9.97 -33.64 9.73
N ALA A 168 -10.42 -33.09 8.59
CA ALA A 168 -10.75 -33.91 7.42
C ALA A 168 -9.55 -34.24 6.50
N GLU A 169 -8.36 -33.68 6.73
CA GLU A 169 -7.25 -33.74 5.76
C GLU A 169 -6.13 -34.74 6.10
N THR A 170 -6.30 -35.59 7.12
CA THR A 170 -5.31 -36.65 7.45
C THR A 170 -5.80 -38.08 7.28
N ALA A 171 -6.99 -38.31 6.70
CA ALA A 171 -7.55 -39.67 6.56
C ALA A 171 -7.31 -40.37 5.20
N ASN A 172 -6.63 -39.74 4.23
CA ASN A 172 -6.49 -40.29 2.86
C ASN A 172 -5.06 -40.69 2.45
N ALA A 173 -4.17 -41.02 3.40
CA ALA A 173 -2.77 -41.34 3.10
C ALA A 173 -2.35 -42.81 3.35
N GLU A 174 -3.28 -43.74 3.58
CA GLU A 174 -2.93 -45.14 3.89
C GLU A 174 -3.72 -46.20 3.08
N GLU A 175 -3.85 -46.07 1.76
CA GLU A 175 -4.21 -47.23 0.92
C GLU A 175 -3.43 -47.20 -0.40
N GLY A 176 -2.27 -47.86 -0.41
CA GLY A 176 -1.44 -47.94 -1.61
C GLY A 176 -0.20 -48.83 -1.49
N GLU A 177 -0.28 -49.96 -0.78
CA GLU A 177 0.78 -50.97 -0.78
C GLU A 177 0.16 -52.38 -0.79
N SER A 178 -0.23 -52.86 -1.98
CA SER A 178 -0.32 -54.30 -2.26
C SER A 178 -0.49 -54.57 -3.76
N LEU A 179 0.60 -55.06 -4.38
CA LEU A 179 0.73 -56.11 -5.41
C LEU A 179 1.78 -55.78 -6.47
#